data_AF-A0A376P4H4-F1
#
_entry.id   AF-A0A376P4H4-F1
#
_cell.length_a   1.000
_cell.length_b   1.000
_cell.length_c   1.000
_cell.angle_alpha   90.00
_cell.angle_beta   90.00
_cell.angle_gamma   90.00
#
_symmetry.space_group_name_H-M   'P 1'
#
loop_
_entity.id
_entity.type
_entity.pdbx_description
1 polymer ?
#
loop_
_entity_poly.entity_id
_entity_poly.type
_entity_poly.pdbx_seq_one_letter_code
_entity_poly.pdbx_strand_id
1 'polypeptide(L)'
;MTEIVADKTVEVVKNAIETADGALDLYNKYLDQVIPWQTFDETIKELSRFKQEYSQAASVLVGDIKTLLMDSQDKYFEATQTVYEWCGVATQLLAAYIFLFDEYNEKKASAQKDILIKVLDDGITKLNEAQKSLLVSSQSFNNASGKLLALDSQLTNDFQKKAAISSHR
;
A
#
# COMPACT_ATOMS: atom_id res chain seq x y z
N MET A 1 -9.23 -24.81 -38.25
CA MET A 1 -9.13 -25.32 -36.86
C MET A 1 -7.92 -24.73 -36.14
N THR A 2 -6.79 -24.55 -36.83
CA THR A 2 -5.56 -23.89 -36.33
C THR A 2 -5.70 -22.39 -36.05
N GLU A 3 -6.41 -21.62 -36.88
CA GLU A 3 -6.65 -20.17 -36.61
C GLU A 3 -7.47 -19.92 -35.33
N ILE A 4 -8.56 -20.68 -35.13
CA ILE A 4 -9.42 -20.57 -33.93
C ILE A 4 -8.64 -20.86 -32.64
N VAL A 5 -7.67 -21.77 -32.70
CA VAL A 5 -6.80 -22.10 -31.55
C VAL A 5 -5.79 -20.97 -31.31
N ALA A 6 -5.20 -20.41 -32.37
CA ALA A 6 -4.29 -19.28 -32.27
C ALA A 6 -4.96 -18.03 -31.69
N ASP A 7 -6.15 -17.68 -32.17
CA ASP A 7 -6.94 -16.54 -31.66
C ASP A 7 -7.25 -16.69 -30.17
N LYS A 8 -7.63 -17.89 -29.75
CA LYS A 8 -7.91 -18.19 -28.35
C LYS A 8 -6.65 -18.15 -27.47
N THR A 9 -5.51 -18.59 -27.98
CA THR A 9 -4.23 -18.49 -27.25
C THR A 9 -3.82 -17.03 -27.06
N VAL A 10 -3.92 -16.20 -28.11
CA VAL A 10 -3.62 -14.77 -28.03
C VAL A 10 -4.53 -14.08 -27.02
N GLU A 11 -5.83 -14.39 -27.04
CA GLU A 11 -6.80 -13.85 -26.07
C GLU A 11 -6.45 -14.21 -24.63
N VAL A 12 -6.11 -15.48 -24.35
CA VAL A 12 -5.73 -15.92 -23.00
C VAL A 12 -4.45 -15.24 -22.51
N VAL A 13 -3.42 -15.15 -23.36
CA VAL A 13 -2.16 -14.49 -23.01
C VAL A 13 -2.36 -13.00 -22.76
N LYS A 14 -3.12 -12.33 -23.63
CA LYS A 14 -3.44 -10.91 -23.50
C LYS A 14 -4.19 -10.65 -22.19
N ASN A 15 -5.25 -11.40 -21.93
CA ASN A 15 -6.03 -11.27 -20.70
C ASN A 15 -5.18 -11.51 -19.44
N ALA A 16 -4.26 -12.47 -19.47
CA ALA A 16 -3.35 -12.73 -18.36
C ALA A 16 -2.43 -11.53 -18.06
N ILE A 17 -1.81 -10.96 -19.10
CA ILE A 17 -0.92 -9.80 -18.96
C ILE A 17 -1.70 -8.58 -18.51
N GLU A 18 -2.85 -8.29 -19.14
CA GLU A 18 -3.70 -7.15 -18.77
C GLU A 18 -4.26 -7.26 -17.35
N THR A 19 -4.59 -8.48 -16.90
CA THR A 19 -5.04 -8.70 -15.51
C THR A 19 -3.91 -8.46 -14.51
N ALA A 20 -2.70 -8.93 -14.80
CA ALA A 20 -1.53 -8.69 -13.96
C ALA A 20 -1.17 -7.20 -13.90
N ASP A 21 -1.17 -6.52 -15.05
CA ASP A 21 -0.93 -5.08 -15.15
C ASP A 21 -1.99 -4.27 -14.38
N GLY A 22 -3.27 -4.63 -14.53
CA GLY A 22 -4.37 -4.01 -13.78
C GLY A 22 -4.25 -4.19 -12.26
N ALA A 23 -3.76 -5.34 -11.79
CA ALA A 23 -3.51 -5.56 -10.37
C ALA A 23 -2.34 -4.70 -9.84
N LEU A 24 -1.30 -4.50 -10.66
CA LEU A 24 -0.18 -3.62 -10.32
C LEU A 24 -0.59 -2.14 -10.32
N ASP A 25 -1.46 -1.73 -11.24
CA ASP A 25 -1.99 -0.38 -11.33
C ASP A 25 -2.75 0.06 -10.06
N LEU A 26 -3.37 -0.87 -9.34
CA LEU A 26 -4.01 -0.58 -8.04
C LEU A 26 -2.99 -0.08 -7.00
N TYR A 27 -1.76 -0.57 -7.02
CA TYR A 27 -0.69 -0.04 -6.15
C TYR A 27 -0.17 1.30 -6.70
N ASN A 28 0.27 1.32 -7.96
CA ASN A 28 0.98 2.46 -8.57
C ASN A 28 0.12 3.72 -8.73
N LYS A 29 -1.18 3.58 -9.05
CA LYS A 29 -2.05 4.72 -9.36
C LYS A 29 -2.98 5.10 -8.22
N TYR A 30 -3.44 4.12 -7.44
CA TYR A 30 -4.41 4.39 -6.38
C TYR A 30 -3.72 4.57 -5.03
N LEU A 31 -2.94 3.60 -4.57
CA LEU A 31 -2.41 3.68 -3.21
C LEU A 31 -1.29 4.73 -3.06
N ASP A 32 -0.37 4.82 -4.04
CA ASP A 32 0.76 5.76 -3.97
C ASP A 32 0.35 7.23 -4.15
N GLN A 33 -0.78 7.50 -4.82
CA GLN A 33 -1.20 8.87 -5.14
C GLN A 33 -2.29 9.41 -4.22
N VAL A 34 -3.14 8.54 -3.67
CA VAL A 34 -4.30 8.97 -2.88
C VAL A 34 -3.94 9.25 -1.42
N ILE A 35 -2.91 8.58 -0.88
CA ILE A 35 -2.53 8.75 0.53
C ILE A 35 -1.45 9.83 0.65
N PRO A 36 -1.74 10.98 1.29
CA PRO A 36 -0.79 12.08 1.41
C PRO A 36 0.21 11.81 2.56
N TRP A 37 1.09 10.82 2.38
CA TRP A 37 2.07 10.39 3.39
C TRP A 37 2.94 11.54 3.92
N GLN A 38 3.35 12.45 3.03
CA GLN A 38 4.11 13.64 3.42
C GLN A 38 3.30 14.54 4.36
N THR A 39 2.03 14.79 4.05
CA THR A 39 1.15 15.60 4.90
C THR A 39 0.93 14.95 6.26
N PHE A 40 0.84 13.62 6.34
CA PHE A 40 0.75 12.93 7.63
C PHE A 40 2.01 13.13 8.47
N ASP A 41 3.20 12.96 7.89
CA ASP A 41 4.47 13.17 8.60
C ASP A 41 4.62 14.62 9.12
N GLU A 42 4.30 15.61 8.28
CA GLU A 42 4.31 17.03 8.65
C GLU A 42 3.31 17.34 9.78
N THR A 43 2.08 16.80 9.68
CA THR A 43 1.03 16.99 10.69
C THR A 43 1.45 16.43 12.04
N ILE A 44 2.05 15.23 12.06
CA ILE A 44 2.54 14.58 13.29
C ILE A 44 3.66 15.38 13.94
N LYS A 45 4.59 15.92 13.13
CA LYS A 45 5.70 16.75 13.62
C LYS A 45 5.17 18.00 14.31
N GLU A 46 4.22 18.71 13.70
CA GLU A 46 3.61 19.89 14.30
C GLU A 46 2.79 19.54 15.55
N LEU A 47 2.02 18.45 15.54
CA LEU A 47 1.27 18.00 16.73
C LEU A 47 2.21 17.67 17.91
N SER A 48 3.40 17.16 17.64
CA SER A 48 4.41 16.84 18.66
C SER A 48 5.17 18.06 19.19
N ARG A 49 5.15 19.19 18.46
CA ARG A 49 5.92 20.41 18.78
C ARG A 49 5.56 20.99 20.13
N PHE A 50 4.28 21.00 20.47
CA PHE A 50 3.75 21.57 21.71
C PHE A 50 3.44 20.51 22.77
N LYS A 51 4.12 19.35 22.72
CA LYS A 51 3.81 18.20 23.58
C LYS A 51 3.80 18.52 25.08
N GLN A 52 4.64 19.46 25.52
CA GLN A 52 4.75 19.91 26.91
C GLN A 52 3.62 20.87 27.35
N GLU A 53 2.86 21.44 26.41
CA GLU A 53 1.79 22.39 26.68
C GLU A 53 0.40 21.74 26.81
N TYR A 54 0.28 20.50 26.33
CA TYR A 54 -0.89 19.65 26.51
C TYR A 54 -1.02 19.18 27.96
N SER A 55 -2.25 18.84 28.37
CA SER A 55 -2.42 18.00 29.54
C SER A 55 -1.72 16.65 29.35
N GLN A 56 -1.43 15.95 30.45
CA GLN A 56 -0.85 14.62 30.37
C GLN A 56 -1.70 13.66 29.51
N ALA A 57 -3.03 13.74 29.61
CA ALA A 57 -3.95 12.90 28.85
C ALA A 57 -3.87 13.18 27.34
N ALA A 58 -3.92 14.46 26.93
CA ALA A 58 -3.78 14.84 25.52
C ALA A 58 -2.38 14.50 24.97
N SER A 59 -1.33 14.68 25.78
CA SER A 59 0.05 14.34 25.41
C SER A 59 0.24 12.85 25.11
N VAL A 60 -0.41 11.97 25.88
CA VAL A 60 -0.43 10.52 25.64
C VAL A 60 -1.17 10.21 24.33
N LEU A 61 -2.35 10.80 24.11
CA LEU A 61 -3.13 10.60 22.88
C LEU A 61 -2.35 11.03 21.63
N VAL A 62 -1.69 12.19 21.64
CA VAL A 62 -0.83 12.65 20.54
C VAL A 62 0.32 11.67 20.29
N GLY A 63 0.91 11.10 21.36
CA GLY A 63 1.93 10.06 21.26
C GLY A 63 1.42 8.79 20.57
N ASP A 64 0.27 8.27 21.02
CA ASP A 64 -0.37 7.08 20.44
C ASP A 64 -0.70 7.30 18.95
N ILE A 65 -1.27 8.45 18.60
CA ILE A 65 -1.61 8.81 17.21
C ILE A 65 -0.37 8.79 16.34
N LYS A 66 0.72 9.40 16.80
CA LYS A 66 2.00 9.40 16.08
C LYS A 66 2.49 7.97 15.81
N THR A 67 2.51 7.13 16.84
CA THR A 67 2.96 5.74 16.70
C THR A 67 2.10 4.96 15.71
N LEU A 68 0.78 5.11 15.77
CA LEU A 68 -0.15 4.41 14.88
C LEU A 68 -0.01 4.86 13.42
N LEU A 69 0.18 6.15 13.17
CA LEU A 69 0.40 6.66 11.82
C LEU A 69 1.76 6.24 11.25
N MET A 70 2.80 6.20 12.07
CA MET A 70 4.10 5.65 11.68
C MET A 70 4.01 4.16 11.34
N ASP A 71 3.36 3.36 12.19
CA ASP A 71 3.15 1.93 11.91
C ASP A 71 2.33 1.71 10.62
N SER A 72 1.31 2.54 10.39
CA SER A 72 0.53 2.50 9.15
C SER A 72 1.39 2.76 7.92
N GLN A 73 2.28 3.74 7.98
CA GLN A 73 3.21 4.07 6.91
C GLN A 73 4.26 2.95 6.70
N ASP A 74 4.84 2.42 7.77
CA ASP A 74 5.81 1.32 7.67
C ASP A 74 5.19 0.08 7.01
N LYS A 75 3.95 -0.25 7.39
CA LYS A 75 3.22 -1.38 6.81
C LYS A 75 2.80 -1.13 5.36
N TYR A 76 2.55 0.11 5.00
CA TYR A 76 2.37 0.49 3.61
C TYR A 76 3.65 0.24 2.79
N PHE A 77 4.81 0.72 3.27
CA PHE A 77 6.08 0.50 2.59
C PHE A 77 6.46 -0.98 2.49
N GLU A 78 6.14 -1.79 3.49
CA GLU A 78 6.31 -3.24 3.45
C GLU A 78 5.49 -3.88 2.32
N ALA A 79 4.23 -3.44 2.13
CA ALA A 79 3.40 -3.86 1.01
C ALA A 79 4.00 -3.44 -0.34
N THR A 80 4.46 -2.18 -0.45
CA THR A 80 5.09 -1.64 -1.66
C THR A 80 6.35 -2.42 -2.04
N GLN A 81 7.22 -2.74 -1.08
CA GLN A 81 8.43 -3.53 -1.34
C GLN A 81 8.10 -4.93 -1.87
N THR A 82 7.09 -5.58 -1.29
CA THR A 82 6.63 -6.90 -1.74
C THR A 82 6.15 -6.87 -3.20
N VAL A 83 5.41 -5.85 -3.58
CA VAL A 83 4.95 -5.66 -4.97
C VAL A 83 6.12 -5.30 -5.90
N TYR A 84 7.07 -4.50 -5.43
CA TYR A 84 8.27 -4.13 -6.17
C TYR A 84 9.13 -5.35 -6.54
N GLU A 85 9.28 -6.31 -5.61
CA GLU A 85 9.97 -7.58 -5.87
C GLU A 85 9.33 -8.33 -7.04
N TRP A 86 8.00 -8.44 -7.04
CA TRP A 86 7.25 -9.08 -8.12
C TRP A 86 7.45 -8.34 -9.45
N CYS A 87 7.41 -7.00 -9.45
CA CYS A 87 7.66 -6.20 -10.65
C CYS A 87 9.04 -6.47 -11.25
N GLY A 88 10.06 -6.61 -10.40
CA GLY A 88 11.42 -6.93 -10.82
C GLY A 88 11.53 -8.29 -11.51
N VAL A 89 10.80 -9.30 -11.01
CA VAL A 89 10.71 -10.63 -11.61
C VAL A 89 9.91 -10.58 -12.92
N ALA A 90 8.72 -9.97 -12.89
CA ALA A 90 7.82 -9.87 -14.04
C ALA A 90 8.48 -9.16 -15.22
N THR A 91 9.19 -8.06 -14.99
CA THR A 91 9.88 -7.30 -16.05
C THR A 91 10.92 -8.15 -16.77
N GLN A 92 11.75 -8.90 -16.02
CA GLN A 92 12.78 -9.76 -16.60
C GLN A 92 12.18 -10.95 -17.35
N LEU A 93 11.18 -11.60 -16.76
CA LEU A 93 10.55 -12.77 -17.36
C LEU A 93 9.72 -12.41 -18.61
N LEU A 94 8.99 -11.28 -18.60
CA LEU A 94 8.24 -10.83 -19.77
C LEU A 94 9.17 -10.37 -20.90
N ALA A 95 10.34 -9.79 -20.58
CA ALA A 95 11.36 -9.55 -21.60
C ALA A 95 11.84 -10.86 -22.25
N ALA A 96 12.14 -11.88 -21.43
CA ALA A 96 12.51 -13.21 -21.94
C ALA A 96 11.39 -13.87 -22.76
N TYR A 97 10.14 -13.71 -22.34
CA TYR A 97 8.96 -14.18 -23.08
C TYR A 97 8.92 -13.62 -24.51
N ILE A 98 9.20 -12.31 -24.68
CA ILE A 98 9.25 -11.65 -25.98
C ILE A 98 10.40 -12.20 -26.83
N PHE A 99 11.61 -12.33 -26.27
CA PHE A 99 12.76 -12.86 -27.01
C PHE A 99 12.57 -14.32 -27.49
N LEU A 100 11.73 -15.10 -26.81
CA LEU A 100 11.46 -16.48 -27.21
C LEU A 100 10.63 -16.62 -28.49
N PHE A 101 10.09 -15.52 -29.05
CA PHE A 101 9.47 -15.55 -30.37
C PHE A 101 10.48 -15.66 -31.52
N ASP A 102 11.72 -15.21 -31.30
CA ASP A 102 12.79 -15.34 -32.30
C ASP A 102 13.10 -16.82 -32.51
N GLU A 103 13.21 -17.27 -33.77
CA GLU A 103 13.46 -18.67 -34.14
C GLU A 103 12.55 -19.66 -33.37
N TYR A 104 11.23 -19.45 -33.50
CA TYR A 104 10.21 -20.13 -32.71
C TYR A 104 10.19 -21.65 -32.91
N ASN A 105 9.96 -22.38 -31.81
CA ASN A 105 9.78 -23.83 -31.80
C ASN A 105 9.00 -24.27 -30.55
N GLU A 106 8.59 -25.54 -30.49
CA GLU A 106 7.79 -26.07 -29.38
C GLU A 106 8.47 -25.94 -28.01
N LYS A 107 9.80 -26.03 -27.93
CA LYS A 107 10.53 -25.85 -26.66
C LYS A 107 10.42 -24.41 -26.19
N LYS A 108 10.54 -23.43 -27.09
CA LYS A 108 10.36 -22.00 -26.79
C LYS A 108 8.91 -21.68 -26.43
N ALA A 109 7.94 -22.31 -27.10
CA ALA A 109 6.53 -22.20 -26.75
C ALA A 109 6.24 -22.72 -25.32
N SER A 110 6.83 -23.86 -24.94
CA SER A 110 6.72 -24.39 -23.58
C SER A 110 7.36 -23.44 -22.56
N ALA A 111 8.55 -22.93 -22.85
CA ALA A 111 9.22 -21.97 -21.97
C ALA A 111 8.42 -20.66 -21.79
N GLN A 112 7.80 -20.16 -22.86
CA GLN A 112 6.89 -19.01 -22.80
C GLN A 112 5.69 -19.26 -21.89
N LYS A 113 5.09 -20.46 -21.97
CA LYS A 113 3.99 -20.86 -21.08
C LYS A 113 4.45 -20.90 -19.63
N ASP A 114 5.60 -21.51 -19.35
CA ASP A 114 6.16 -21.62 -18.00
C ASP A 114 6.48 -20.24 -17.41
N ILE A 115 6.99 -19.32 -18.24
CA ILE A 115 7.22 -17.92 -17.87
C ILE A 115 5.91 -17.25 -17.44
N LEU A 116 4.85 -17.33 -18.26
CA LEU A 116 3.58 -16.68 -17.94
C LEU A 116 2.96 -17.26 -16.66
N ILE A 117 2.99 -18.58 -16.49
CA ILE A 117 2.54 -19.23 -15.25
C ILE A 117 3.33 -18.70 -14.06
N LYS A 118 4.67 -18.63 -14.18
CA LYS A 118 5.52 -18.14 -13.09
C LYS A 118 5.21 -16.69 -12.74
N VAL A 119 5.02 -15.80 -13.72
CA VAL A 119 4.69 -14.39 -13.46
C VAL A 119 3.37 -14.27 -12.70
N LEU A 120 2.35 -15.04 -13.09
CA LEU A 120 1.04 -15.04 -12.44
C LEU A 120 1.07 -15.66 -11.03
N ASP A 121 1.69 -16.83 -10.86
CA ASP A 121 1.80 -17.51 -9.57
C ASP A 121 2.60 -16.69 -8.54
N ASP A 122 3.69 -16.07 -9.00
CA ASP A 122 4.49 -15.16 -8.18
C ASP A 122 3.67 -13.92 -7.81
N GLY A 123 2.91 -13.38 -8.76
CA GLY A 123 2.01 -12.25 -8.53
C GLY A 123 0.93 -12.56 -7.50
N ILE A 124 0.27 -13.71 -7.57
CA ILE A 124 -0.70 -14.16 -6.57
C ILE A 124 -0.03 -14.25 -5.19
N THR A 125 1.15 -14.85 -5.11
CA THR A 125 1.89 -15.00 -3.84
C THR A 125 2.22 -13.64 -3.25
N LYS A 126 2.81 -12.75 -4.04
CA LYS A 126 3.29 -11.43 -3.60
C LYS A 126 2.15 -10.46 -3.28
N LEU A 127 1.07 -10.47 -4.07
CA LEU A 127 -0.12 -9.67 -3.77
C LEU A 127 -0.83 -10.16 -2.50
N ASN A 128 -0.88 -11.47 -2.24
CA ASN A 128 -1.43 -12.00 -0.99
C ASN A 128 -0.57 -11.62 0.23
N GLU A 129 0.75 -11.57 0.10
CA GLU A 129 1.64 -11.06 1.14
C GLU A 129 1.43 -9.56 1.37
N ALA A 130 1.43 -8.77 0.30
CA ALA A 130 1.22 -7.33 0.37
C ALA A 130 -0.15 -6.95 0.97
N GLN A 131 -1.21 -7.72 0.70
CA GLN A 131 -2.53 -7.54 1.31
C GLN A 131 -2.51 -7.65 2.84
N LYS A 132 -1.66 -8.52 3.41
CA LYS A 132 -1.54 -8.64 4.87
C LYS A 132 -0.97 -7.37 5.48
N SER A 133 0.07 -6.81 4.87
CA SER A 133 0.67 -5.56 5.33
C SER A 133 -0.29 -4.37 5.13
N LEU A 134 -1.04 -4.32 4.02
CA LEU A 134 -2.10 -3.32 3.83
C LEU A 134 -3.24 -3.43 4.86
N LEU A 135 -3.63 -4.64 5.25
CA LEU A 135 -4.64 -4.84 6.29
C LEU A 135 -4.18 -4.25 7.62
N VAL A 136 -2.93 -4.50 8.02
CA VAL A 136 -2.36 -3.91 9.25
C VAL A 136 -2.26 -2.39 9.12
N SER A 137 -1.81 -1.88 7.97
CA SER A 137 -1.75 -0.43 7.70
C SER A 137 -3.12 0.25 7.90
N SER A 138 -4.18 -0.37 7.37
CA SER A 138 -5.56 0.09 7.50
C SER A 138 -6.06 0.04 8.95
N GLN A 139 -5.75 -1.03 9.69
CA GLN A 139 -6.09 -1.15 11.11
C GLN A 139 -5.42 -0.05 11.95
N SER A 140 -4.15 0.26 11.67
CA SER A 140 -3.41 1.32 12.36
C SER A 140 -3.97 2.70 12.06
N PHE A 141 -4.39 2.97 10.81
CA PHE A 141 -5.15 4.18 10.48
C PHE A 141 -6.48 4.27 11.23
N ASN A 142 -7.25 3.19 11.27
CA ASN A 142 -8.54 3.17 11.95
C ASN A 142 -8.39 3.43 13.46
N ASN A 143 -7.37 2.83 14.07
CA ASN A 143 -7.03 3.09 15.47
C ASN A 143 -6.59 4.54 15.71
N ALA A 144 -5.78 5.11 14.80
CA ALA A 144 -5.36 6.51 14.88
C ALA A 144 -6.57 7.46 14.80
N SER A 145 -7.53 7.16 13.92
CA SER A 145 -8.79 7.91 13.81
C SER A 145 -9.57 7.90 15.13
N GLY A 146 -9.71 6.74 15.78
CA GLY A 146 -10.34 6.64 17.09
C GLY A 146 -9.63 7.47 18.17
N LYS A 147 -8.29 7.50 18.15
CA LYS A 147 -7.51 8.33 19.09
C LYS A 147 -7.62 9.83 18.79
N LEU A 148 -7.73 10.24 17.53
CA LEU A 148 -7.97 11.63 17.13
C LEU A 148 -9.32 12.14 17.65
N LEU A 149 -10.37 11.32 17.57
CA LEU A 149 -11.69 11.66 18.14
C LEU A 149 -11.62 11.83 19.67
N ALA A 150 -10.88 10.96 20.36
CA ALA A 150 -10.65 11.09 21.80
C ALA A 150 -9.82 12.35 22.14
N LEU A 151 -8.83 12.68 21.32
CA LEU A 151 -8.00 13.87 21.48
C LEU A 151 -8.82 15.15 21.35
N ASP A 152 -9.71 15.24 20.35
CA ASP A 152 -10.60 16.39 20.17
C ASP A 152 -11.46 16.66 21.42
N SER A 153 -12.04 15.60 21.98
CA SER A 153 -12.81 15.68 23.23
C SER A 153 -11.95 16.14 24.41
N GLN A 154 -10.72 15.62 24.52
CA GLN A 154 -9.79 15.99 25.60
C GLN A 154 -9.34 17.45 25.48
N LEU A 155 -8.98 17.90 24.28
CA LEU A 155 -8.57 19.29 24.04
C LEU A 155 -9.70 20.27 24.32
N THR A 156 -10.93 19.94 23.92
CA THR A 156 -12.12 20.74 24.26
C THR A 156 -12.25 20.93 25.78
N ASN A 157 -12.08 19.86 26.55
CA ASN A 157 -12.11 19.91 28.01
C ASN A 157 -10.97 20.76 28.59
N ASP A 158 -9.75 20.55 28.10
CA ASP A 158 -8.55 21.25 28.56
C ASP A 158 -8.63 22.76 28.30
N PHE A 159 -9.11 23.16 27.13
CA PHE A 159 -9.26 24.57 26.76
C PHE A 159 -10.38 25.27 27.52
N GLN A 160 -11.51 24.60 27.77
CA GLN A 160 -12.57 25.14 28.62
C GLN A 160 -12.07 25.37 30.06
N LYS A 161 -11.31 24.42 30.62
CA LYS A 161 -10.71 24.57 31.95
C LYS A 161 -9.71 25.73 32.01
N LYS A 162 -8.82 25.85 31.01
CA LYS A 162 -7.88 26.98 30.93
C LYS A 162 -8.62 28.33 30.84
N ALA A 163 -9.67 28.42 30.02
CA ALA A 163 -10.49 29.63 29.89
C ALA A 163 -11.18 30.02 31.21
N ALA A 164 -11.73 29.04 31.93
CA ALA A 164 -12.35 29.28 33.23
C ALA A 164 -11.35 29.79 34.28
N ILE A 165 -10.12 29.26 34.28
CA ILE A 165 -9.06 29.74 35.18
C ILE A 165 -8.65 31.18 34.81
N SER A 166 -8.55 31.50 33.51
CA SER A 166 -8.18 32.84 33.05
C SER A 166 -9.24 33.91 33.31
N SER A 167 -10.53 33.54 33.40
CA SER A 167 -11.62 34.48 33.64
C SER A 167 -11.83 34.83 35.11
N HIS A 168 -11.18 34.09 36.03
CA HIS A 168 -11.24 34.30 37.48
C HIS A 168 -9.96 34.96 38.04
N ARG A 169 -9.06 35.40 37.16
CA ARG A 169 -7.89 36.23 37.47
C ARG A 169 -8.12 37.64 36.94
#